data_AF-A0A9R0UTH2-F1
#
_entry.id   AF-A0A9R0UTH2-F1
#
_cell.length_a   1.000
_cell.length_b   1.000
_cell.length_c   1.000
_cell.angle_alpha   90.00
_cell.angle_beta   90.00
_cell.angle_gamma   90.00
#
_symmetry.space_group_name_H-M   'P 1'
#
loop_
_entity.id
_entity.type
_entity.pdbx_description
1 polymer ?
#
loop_
_entity_poly.entity_id
_entity_poly.type
_entity_poly.pdbx_seq_one_letter_code
_entity_poly.pdbx_strand_id
1 'polypeptide(L)'
;MAEPWPSHSSSSRGKKKRPRSPNDDATSSQGRTENSTSLEDNLIFSDTLIALQLMRTQFPKLEKVVTQPFILQSQLYSSVKDRTQVDRDLESLKKDRVLRVFKLNTGQDDHAIMFMDDYLKQL
;
A
#
# COMPACT_ATOMS: atom_id res chain seq x y z
N MET A 1 9.85 12.42 56.64
CA MET A 1 10.19 12.71 55.23
C MET A 1 9.21 13.76 54.75
N ALA A 2 9.73 14.88 54.27
CA ALA A 2 9.01 16.14 54.11
C ALA A 2 8.60 16.41 52.64
N GLU A 3 7.43 17.03 52.51
CA GLU A 3 6.97 18.01 51.52
C GLU A 3 6.62 17.59 50.06
N PRO A 4 5.38 17.90 49.61
CA PRO A 4 4.87 17.79 48.23
C PRO A 4 4.82 19.17 47.52
N TRP A 5 5.09 19.25 46.21
CA TRP A 5 4.93 20.50 45.43
C TRP A 5 4.62 20.19 43.94
N PRO A 6 4.13 21.13 43.11
CA PRO A 6 2.80 21.77 43.16
C PRO A 6 2.14 21.91 41.76
N SER A 7 0.87 22.30 41.70
CA SER A 7 0.22 22.86 40.50
C SER A 7 0.46 24.37 40.41
N HIS A 8 0.77 24.92 39.23
CA HIS A 8 0.34 26.27 38.82
C HIS A 8 0.59 26.55 37.32
N SER A 9 -0.30 27.39 36.82
CA SER A 9 -0.52 27.84 35.46
C SER A 9 0.33 29.06 35.07
N SER A 10 0.46 29.29 33.75
CA SER A 10 0.02 30.52 33.04
C SER A 10 1.02 31.14 32.02
N SER A 11 0.44 31.51 30.87
CA SER A 11 0.77 32.69 30.03
C SER A 11 2.10 32.66 29.23
N SER A 12 2.27 33.24 28.03
CA SER A 12 1.42 33.98 27.10
C SER A 12 2.21 34.32 25.82
N ARG A 13 1.50 34.69 24.75
CA ARG A 13 1.90 35.63 23.65
C ARG A 13 2.89 35.16 22.57
N GLY A 14 2.32 34.87 21.39
CA GLY A 14 2.95 35.07 20.08
C GLY A 14 1.91 35.48 19.03
N LYS A 15 1.66 36.79 18.89
CA LYS A 15 0.86 37.38 17.79
C LYS A 15 1.77 37.58 16.57
N LYS A 16 1.36 37.15 15.36
CA LYS A 16 1.49 37.94 14.10
C LYS A 16 0.83 37.27 12.86
N LYS A 17 -0.34 37.83 12.53
CA LYS A 17 -1.00 38.07 11.23
C LYS A 17 -0.43 37.45 9.94
N ARG A 18 -1.35 36.89 9.14
CA ARG A 18 -1.70 37.38 7.78
C ARG A 18 -2.98 36.71 7.24
N PRO A 19 -4.01 37.47 6.81
CA PRO A 19 -5.11 36.94 6.02
C PRO A 19 -4.82 37.13 4.52
N ARG A 20 -5.28 36.20 3.68
CA ARG A 20 -5.43 36.47 2.25
C ARG A 20 -6.73 35.81 1.78
N SER A 21 -7.67 36.67 1.37
CA SER A 21 -8.99 36.32 0.82
C SER A 21 -8.89 36.14 -0.72
N PRO A 22 -9.98 35.84 -1.43
CA PRO A 22 -10.09 34.75 -2.39
C PRO A 22 -9.86 35.22 -3.83
N ASN A 23 -9.61 34.30 -4.75
CA ASN A 23 -9.90 34.58 -6.16
C ASN A 23 -10.27 33.28 -6.89
N ASP A 24 -11.47 33.28 -7.44
CA ASP A 24 -12.00 32.30 -8.36
C ASP A 24 -11.43 32.52 -9.78
N ASP A 25 -11.45 31.42 -10.54
CA ASP A 25 -11.71 31.30 -11.98
C ASP A 25 -10.60 30.73 -12.90
N ALA A 26 -11.01 29.61 -13.54
CA ALA A 26 -10.64 28.96 -14.81
C ALA A 26 -9.15 28.92 -15.27
N THR A 27 -8.59 27.81 -15.80
CA THR A 27 -9.14 26.95 -16.87
C THR A 27 -8.30 25.66 -17.02
N SER A 28 -8.99 24.60 -17.43
CA SER A 28 -8.60 23.20 -17.69
C SER A 28 -7.40 22.94 -18.63
N SER A 29 -6.61 21.88 -18.36
CA SER A 29 -6.18 20.85 -19.35
C SER A 29 -5.34 19.74 -18.67
N GLN A 30 -5.94 18.59 -18.39
CA GLN A 30 -5.80 17.32 -19.14
C GLN A 30 -4.52 16.52 -18.82
N GLY A 31 -4.65 15.44 -18.02
CA GLY A 31 -3.52 14.53 -17.79
C GLY A 31 -3.66 13.35 -16.82
N ARG A 32 -4.87 12.82 -16.58
CA ARG A 32 -5.16 11.38 -16.40
C ARG A 32 -4.10 10.52 -15.70
N THR A 33 -4.29 10.21 -14.41
CA THR A 33 -4.40 8.84 -13.81
C THR A 33 -4.61 8.99 -12.31
N GLU A 34 -5.77 9.54 -11.95
CA GLU A 34 -6.33 9.43 -10.62
C GLU A 34 -7.08 8.11 -10.56
N ASN A 35 -6.50 7.11 -9.85
CA ASN A 35 -7.17 5.93 -9.28
C ASN A 35 -6.12 4.93 -8.74
N SER A 36 -5.50 5.20 -7.57
CA SER A 36 -4.93 4.12 -6.71
C SER A 36 -4.38 4.57 -5.34
N THR A 37 -4.91 5.58 -4.65
CA THR A 37 -4.35 5.99 -3.33
C THR A 37 -5.29 5.77 -2.15
N SER A 38 -6.48 5.19 -2.35
CA SER A 38 -7.47 5.00 -1.27
C SER A 38 -7.17 3.82 -0.32
N LEU A 39 -6.07 3.08 -0.49
CA LEU A 39 -5.71 1.92 0.35
C LEU A 39 -4.47 2.15 1.22
N GLU A 40 -3.97 3.39 1.28
CA GLU A 40 -2.65 3.68 1.88
C GLU A 40 -2.66 3.79 3.42
N ASP A 41 -3.82 3.87 4.07
CA ASP A 41 -3.90 4.37 5.46
C ASP A 41 -4.19 3.33 6.57
N ASN A 42 -4.34 2.03 6.29
CA ASN A 42 -4.72 1.06 7.35
C ASN A 42 -3.99 -0.29 7.39
N LEU A 43 -2.90 -0.49 6.65
CA LEU A 43 -2.16 -1.74 6.71
C LEU A 43 -0.90 -1.59 7.54
N ILE A 44 -0.81 -2.40 8.60
CA ILE A 44 0.47 -2.80 9.18
C ILE A 44 1.34 -3.28 8.01
N PHE A 45 2.32 -2.47 7.59
CA PHE A 45 3.14 -2.78 6.43
C PHE A 45 4.02 -3.98 6.76
N SER A 46 3.67 -5.16 6.23
CA SER A 46 4.55 -6.31 6.28
C SER A 46 5.56 -6.25 5.15
N ASP A 47 6.76 -6.78 5.39
CA ASP A 47 7.79 -6.92 4.35
C ASP A 47 7.26 -7.68 3.12
N THR A 48 6.34 -8.63 3.34
CA THR A 48 5.65 -9.38 2.28
C THR A 48 4.81 -8.48 1.38
N LEU A 49 4.03 -7.55 1.95
CA LEU A 49 3.24 -6.59 1.19
C LEU A 49 4.13 -5.61 0.41
N ILE A 50 5.19 -5.12 1.06
CA ILE A 50 6.14 -4.21 0.42
C ILE A 50 6.81 -4.91 -0.77
N ALA A 51 7.28 -6.15 -0.59
CA ALA A 51 7.88 -6.95 -1.65
C ALA A 51 6.90 -7.19 -2.81
N LEU A 52 5.65 -7.56 -2.51
CA LEU A 52 4.60 -7.72 -3.52
C LEU A 52 4.35 -6.44 -4.32
N GLN A 53 4.24 -5.30 -3.63
CA GLN A 53 4.00 -4.02 -4.27
C GLN A 53 5.18 -3.60 -5.14
N LEU A 54 6.41 -3.80 -4.66
CA LEU A 54 7.62 -3.52 -5.42
C LEU A 54 7.72 -4.41 -6.67
N MET A 55 7.44 -5.70 -6.55
CA MET A 55 7.43 -6.62 -7.69
C MET A 55 6.36 -6.22 -8.70
N ARG A 56 5.17 -5.80 -8.24
CA ARG A 56 4.09 -5.29 -9.10
C ARG A 56 4.51 -4.03 -9.88
N THR A 57 5.22 -3.09 -9.26
CA THR A 57 5.65 -1.85 -9.95
C THR A 57 6.76 -2.05 -10.96
N GLN A 58 7.53 -3.14 -10.84
CA GLN A 58 8.56 -3.51 -11.82
C GLN A 58 7.98 -3.98 -13.15
N PHE A 59 6.69 -4.33 -13.21
CA PHE A 59 6.09 -4.77 -14.47
C PHE A 59 5.94 -3.60 -15.45
N PRO A 60 6.52 -3.69 -16.65
CA PRO A 60 6.42 -2.64 -17.65
C PRO A 60 4.97 -2.53 -18.12
N LYS A 61 4.43 -1.30 -18.05
CA LYS A 61 3.10 -0.97 -18.56
C LYS A 61 3.18 -0.82 -20.08
N LEU A 62 3.19 -1.94 -20.80
CA LEU A 62 3.20 -1.93 -22.26
C LEU A 62 1.79 -1.58 -22.76
N GLU A 63 1.64 -0.45 -23.46
CA GLU A 63 0.35 0.06 -23.99
C GLU A 63 -0.44 -0.94 -24.85
N LYS A 64 0.21 -1.98 -25.37
CA LYS A 64 -0.41 -2.98 -26.26
C LYS A 64 -0.67 -4.32 -25.60
N VAL A 65 -0.27 -4.51 -24.34
CA VAL A 65 -0.43 -5.78 -23.63
C VAL A 65 -1.10 -5.49 -22.29
N VAL A 66 -2.42 -5.69 -22.23
CA VAL A 66 -3.26 -5.53 -21.03
C VAL A 66 -3.10 -6.74 -20.10
N THR A 67 -1.88 -7.25 -19.94
CA THR A 67 -1.64 -8.37 -19.02
C THR A 67 -1.31 -7.80 -17.65
N GLN A 68 -2.14 -8.16 -16.68
CA GLN A 68 -1.94 -7.73 -15.33
C GLN A 68 -0.79 -8.53 -14.68
N PRO A 69 0.11 -7.89 -13.91
CA PRO A 69 1.15 -8.56 -13.13
C PRO A 69 0.61 -9.63 -12.19
N PHE A 70 1.27 -10.79 -12.22
CA PHE A 70 1.19 -11.80 -11.17
C PHE A 70 2.60 -12.08 -10.65
N ILE A 71 2.71 -12.27 -9.34
CA ILE A 71 3.95 -12.54 -8.63
C ILE A 71 3.95 -14.00 -8.23
N LEU A 72 5.08 -14.70 -8.35
CA LEU A 72 5.18 -16.08 -7.87
C LEU A 72 5.58 -16.11 -6.40
N GLN A 73 5.05 -17.05 -5.62
CA GLN A 73 5.43 -17.23 -4.21
C GLN A 73 6.93 -17.52 -4.06
N SER A 74 7.53 -18.22 -5.03
CA SER A 74 8.98 -18.43 -5.12
C SER A 74 9.78 -17.12 -5.22
N GLN A 75 9.21 -16.06 -5.83
CA GLN A 75 9.82 -14.74 -5.88
C GLN A 75 9.77 -14.06 -4.51
N LEU A 76 8.67 -14.22 -3.76
CA LEU A 76 8.57 -13.69 -2.40
C LEU A 76 9.54 -14.37 -1.44
N TYR A 77 9.70 -15.69 -1.52
CA TYR A 77 10.72 -16.40 -0.73
C TYR A 77 12.15 -15.99 -1.06
N SER A 78 12.37 -15.39 -2.23
CA SER A 78 13.68 -14.83 -2.62
C SER A 78 13.87 -13.39 -2.12
N SER A 79 12.78 -12.64 -1.92
CA SER A 79 12.81 -11.24 -1.47
C SER A 79 12.69 -11.08 0.04
N VAL A 80 11.98 -11.99 0.72
CA VAL A 80 11.73 -11.96 2.17
C VAL A 80 12.37 -13.20 2.79
N LYS A 81 13.15 -13.00 3.85
CA LYS A 81 13.94 -14.07 4.47
C LYS A 81 13.09 -15.15 5.15
N ASP A 82 12.01 -14.72 5.82
CA ASP A 82 11.20 -15.62 6.66
C ASP A 82 10.01 -16.20 5.88
N ARG A 83 10.18 -17.41 5.35
CA ARG A 83 9.13 -18.12 4.58
C ARG A 83 7.83 -18.31 5.37
N THR A 84 7.93 -18.67 6.64
CA THR A 84 6.74 -18.84 7.50
C THR A 84 5.98 -17.53 7.70
N GLN A 85 6.67 -16.38 7.74
CA GLN A 85 6.00 -15.09 7.84
C GLN A 85 5.31 -14.74 6.53
N VAL A 86 5.94 -15.02 5.39
CA VAL A 86 5.32 -14.88 4.06
C VAL A 86 4.02 -15.70 3.99
N ASP A 87 4.03 -16.96 4.41
CA ASP A 87 2.83 -17.80 4.37
C ASP A 87 1.70 -17.27 5.25
N ARG A 88 2.04 -16.81 6.47
CA ARG A 88 1.06 -16.20 7.39
C ARG A 88 0.47 -14.90 6.84
N ASP A 89 1.32 -14.07 6.24
CA ASP A 89 0.91 -12.81 5.64
C ASP A 89 0.02 -13.06 4.42
N LEU A 90 0.42 -13.97 3.52
CA LEU A 90 -0.35 -14.33 2.35
C LEU A 90 -1.73 -14.89 2.71
N GLU A 91 -1.82 -15.74 3.73
CA GLU A 91 -3.12 -16.26 4.17
C GLU A 91 -3.98 -15.16 4.80
N SER A 92 -3.38 -14.22 5.54
CA SER A 92 -4.09 -13.06 6.10
C SER A 92 -4.62 -12.16 4.98
N LEU A 93 -3.79 -11.82 4.00
CA LEU A 93 -4.15 -10.95 2.87
C LEU A 93 -5.18 -11.58 1.93
N LYS A 94 -5.14 -12.91 1.79
CA LYS A 94 -6.16 -13.69 1.08
C LYS A 94 -7.49 -13.68 1.83
N LYS A 95 -7.47 -13.81 3.17
CA LYS A 95 -8.68 -13.74 4.01
C LYS A 95 -9.31 -12.35 3.94
N ASP A 96 -8.49 -11.31 3.92
CA ASP A 96 -8.91 -9.91 3.81
C ASP A 96 -9.31 -9.53 2.36
N ARG A 97 -9.24 -10.47 1.41
CA ARG A 97 -9.51 -10.26 -0.03
C ARG A 97 -8.72 -9.10 -0.62
N VAL A 98 -7.49 -8.91 -0.18
CA VAL A 98 -6.54 -7.97 -0.79
C VAL A 98 -5.82 -8.65 -1.96
N LEU A 99 -5.54 -9.94 -1.82
CA LEU A 99 -4.83 -10.74 -2.82
C LEU A 99 -5.60 -12.00 -3.20
N ARG A 100 -5.36 -12.47 -4.43
CA ARG A 100 -5.78 -13.78 -4.92
C ARG A 100 -4.55 -14.66 -5.12
N VAL A 101 -4.58 -15.84 -4.51
CA VAL A 101 -3.57 -16.88 -4.73
C VAL A 101 -4.15 -17.97 -5.63
N PHE A 102 -3.41 -18.33 -6.67
CA PHE A 102 -3.72 -19.39 -7.61
C PHE A 102 -2.67 -20.49 -7.49
N LYS A 103 -3.11 -21.73 -7.39
CA LYS A 103 -2.22 -22.88 -7.49
C LYS A 103 -1.98 -23.18 -8.96
N LEU A 104 -0.74 -23.05 -9.43
CA LEU A 104 -0.36 -23.47 -10.78
C LEU A 104 -0.10 -24.98 -10.79
N ASN A 105 -0.22 -25.57 -11.96
CA ASN A 105 -0.05 -27.00 -12.22
C ASN A 105 1.37 -27.37 -12.69
N THR A 106 2.30 -26.41 -12.69
CA THR A 106 3.65 -26.58 -13.24
C THR A 106 4.69 -27.06 -12.21
N GLY A 107 4.35 -27.09 -10.92
CA GLY A 107 5.22 -27.60 -9.84
C GLY A 107 4.58 -27.58 -8.44
N GLN A 108 5.29 -28.12 -7.44
CA GLN A 108 4.85 -28.12 -6.02
C GLN A 108 4.89 -26.71 -5.38
N ASP A 109 5.70 -25.80 -5.91
CA ASP A 109 5.95 -24.47 -5.34
C ASP A 109 5.52 -23.30 -6.24
N ASP A 110 4.82 -23.59 -7.33
CA ASP A 110 4.34 -22.56 -8.26
C ASP A 110 2.94 -22.10 -7.85
N HIS A 111 2.89 -21.24 -6.83
CA HIS A 111 1.70 -20.46 -6.52
C HIS A 111 1.86 -19.06 -7.11
N ALA A 112 0.86 -18.62 -7.89
CA ALA A 112 0.77 -17.27 -8.41
C ALA A 112 -0.09 -16.41 -7.47
N ILE A 113 0.35 -15.19 -7.23
CA ILE A 113 -0.28 -14.21 -6.36
C ILE A 113 -0.56 -12.98 -7.20
N MET A 114 -1.80 -12.50 -7.16
CA MET A 114 -2.22 -11.29 -7.86
C MET A 114 -3.03 -10.41 -6.91
N PHE A 115 -2.95 -9.09 -7.09
CA PHE A 115 -3.81 -8.19 -6.34
C PHE A 115 -5.27 -8.38 -6.75
N MET A 116 -6.20 -8.20 -5.81
CA MET A 116 -7.62 -8.31 -6.14
C MET A 116 -8.07 -7.22 -7.10
N ASP A 117 -7.54 -6.00 -6.97
CA ASP A 117 -7.74 -4.89 -7.92
C ASP A 117 -7.34 -5.27 -9.35
N ASP A 118 -6.33 -6.12 -9.45
CA ASP A 118 -5.68 -6.54 -10.67
C ASP A 118 -6.44 -7.71 -11.30
N TYR A 119 -6.88 -8.65 -10.46
CA TYR A 119 -7.78 -9.73 -10.85
C TYR A 119 -9.08 -9.21 -11.44
N LEU A 120 -9.71 -8.21 -10.80
CA LEU A 120 -10.98 -7.64 -11.25
C LEU A 120 -10.86 -6.88 -12.58
N LYS A 121 -9.68 -6.35 -12.91
CA LYS A 121 -9.45 -5.67 -14.19
C LYS A 121 -9.26 -6.65 -15.35
N GLN A 122 -8.91 -7.90 -15.05
CA GLN A 122 -8.68 -8.94 -16.05
C GLN A 122 -9.96 -9.71 -16.40
N LEU A 123 -11.01 -9.59 -15.59
CA LEU A 123 -12.34 -10.16 -15.83
C LEU A 123 -13.21 -9.19 -16.64
#